data_AF-A0A920CEF4-F1
#
_entry.id   AF-A0A920CEF4-F1
#
_cell.length_a   1.000
_cell.length_b   1.000
_cell.length_c   1.000
_cell.angle_alpha   90.00
_cell.angle_beta   90.00
_cell.angle_gamma   90.00
#
_symmetry.space_group_name_H-M   'P 1'
#
loop_
_entity.id
_entity.type
_entity.pdbx_description
1 polymer ?
#
loop_
_entity_poly.entity_id
_entity_poly.type
_entity_poly.pdbx_seq_one_letter_code
_entity_poly.pdbx_strand_id
1 'polypeptide(L)'
;MKEVKYYIPNELQADRYWSGALHIFANHPKLKLYMSQFIDFEELYLDEDGFERISRAWSPADQFMLRLALHLFNGKRDIDLSLMDRLDSNNKKIAFKAIQLRFAG
;
A
#
# COMPACT_ATOMS: atom_id res chain seq x y z
N MET A 1 -19.71 8.84 4.93
CA MET A 1 -19.15 7.51 4.67
C MET A 1 -18.93 6.82 6.01
N LYS A 2 -19.44 5.61 6.21
CA LYS A 2 -19.19 4.84 7.44
C LYS A 2 -17.72 4.40 7.45
N GLU A 3 -17.02 4.61 8.56
CA GLU A 3 -15.69 4.01 8.76
C GLU A 3 -15.87 2.50 8.80
N VAL A 4 -15.39 1.80 7.77
CA VAL A 4 -15.23 0.36 7.81
C VAL A 4 -14.00 0.08 8.66
N LYS A 5 -14.19 -0.57 9.81
CA LYS A 5 -13.10 -0.99 10.69
C LYS A 5 -12.56 -2.31 10.13
N TYR A 6 -11.49 -2.24 9.36
CA TYR A 6 -10.83 -3.42 8.80
C TYR A 6 -10.16 -4.21 9.93
N TYR A 7 -10.42 -5.51 9.99
CA TYR A 7 -9.62 -6.41 10.84
C TYR A 7 -8.43 -6.89 10.00
N ILE A 8 -7.26 -6.33 10.28
CA ILE A 8 -6.00 -6.79 9.70
C ILE A 8 -5.45 -7.85 10.65
N PRO A 9 -5.32 -9.13 10.24
CA PRO A 9 -4.76 -10.18 11.08
C PRO A 9 -3.39 -9.77 11.63
N ASN A 10 -3.14 -10.06 12.90
CA ASN A 10 -1.92 -9.62 13.58
C ASN A 10 -0.67 -10.23 12.94
N GLU A 11 -0.78 -11.46 12.40
CA GLU A 11 0.33 -12.15 11.74
C GLU A 11 0.80 -11.38 10.50
N LEU A 12 -0.13 -10.78 9.75
CA LEU A 12 0.18 -9.99 8.55
C LEU A 12 0.78 -8.62 8.87
N GLN A 13 0.52 -8.09 10.06
CA GLN A 13 1.18 -6.86 10.52
C GLN A 13 2.67 -7.08 10.85
N ALA A 14 3.05 -8.31 11.20
CA ALA A 14 4.43 -8.72 11.46
C ALA A 14 5.10 -9.36 10.23
N ASP A 15 4.33 -9.83 9.25
CA ASP A 15 4.88 -10.43 8.04
C ASP A 15 5.64 -9.41 7.19
N ARG A 16 6.85 -9.76 6.76
CA ARG A 16 7.74 -8.86 6.02
C ARG A 16 7.22 -8.42 4.64
N TYR A 17 6.34 -9.20 4.01
CA TYR A 17 5.72 -8.89 2.71
C TYR A 17 4.47 -8.04 2.91
N TRP A 18 3.69 -8.34 3.94
CA TRP A 18 2.44 -7.65 4.21
C TRP A 18 2.61 -6.33 4.97
N SER A 19 3.45 -6.29 6.01
CA SER A 19 3.57 -5.16 6.94
C SER A 19 3.76 -3.80 6.26
N GLY A 20 4.71 -3.71 5.32
CA GLY A 20 4.96 -2.48 4.57
C GLY A 20 3.79 -2.08 3.67
N ALA A 21 3.23 -3.02 2.92
CA ALA A 21 2.09 -2.78 2.04
C ALA A 21 0.85 -2.32 2.82
N LEU A 22 0.52 -3.04 3.90
CA LEU A 22 -0.62 -2.76 4.76
C LEU A 22 -0.47 -1.44 5.51
N HIS A 23 0.75 -1.06 5.90
CA HIS A 23 0.99 0.25 6.47
C HIS A 23 0.59 1.37 5.49
N ILE A 24 0.94 1.23 4.21
CA ILE A 24 0.53 2.21 3.18
C ILE A 24 -0.99 2.21 3.03
N PHE A 25 -1.60 1.04 2.83
CA PHE A 25 -3.05 0.94 2.63
C PHE A 25 -3.84 1.51 3.82
N ALA A 26 -3.43 1.22 5.06
CA ALA A 26 -4.15 1.65 6.24
C ALA A 26 -4.02 3.15 6.56
N ASN A 27 -2.92 3.79 6.16
CA ASN A 27 -2.61 5.17 6.53
C ASN A 27 -2.78 6.18 5.39
N HIS A 28 -2.80 5.74 4.13
CA HIS A 28 -3.00 6.65 3.00
C HIS A 28 -4.50 6.88 2.74
N PRO A 29 -5.01 8.14 2.77
CA PRO A 29 -6.44 8.45 2.78
C PRO A 29 -7.24 7.81 1.64
N LYS A 30 -6.67 7.78 0.43
CA LYS A 30 -7.33 7.19 -0.75
C LYS A 30 -7.26 5.66 -0.76
N LEU A 31 -6.10 5.09 -0.46
CA LEU A 31 -5.86 3.65 -0.60
C LEU A 31 -6.64 2.86 0.46
N LYS A 32 -6.79 3.44 1.66
CA LYS A 32 -7.60 2.88 2.75
C LYS A 32 -9.02 2.54 2.31
N LEU A 33 -9.62 3.34 1.42
CA LEU A 33 -11.00 3.15 0.95
C LEU A 33 -11.17 1.89 0.10
N TYR A 34 -10.09 1.37 -0.47
CA TYR A 34 -10.11 0.27 -1.43
C TYR A 34 -9.65 -1.06 -0.84
N MET A 35 -9.25 -1.09 0.44
CA MET A 35 -8.72 -2.31 1.08
C MET A 35 -9.68 -3.50 0.99
N SER A 36 -10.95 -3.33 1.35
CA SER A 36 -11.96 -4.41 1.29
C SER A 36 -12.29 -4.87 -0.12
N GLN A 37 -11.94 -4.10 -1.15
CA GLN A 37 -12.29 -4.43 -2.52
C GLN A 37 -11.23 -5.29 -3.19
N PHE A 38 -9.96 -5.14 -2.79
CA PHE A 38 -8.82 -5.72 -3.52
C PHE A 38 -7.84 -6.47 -2.63
N ILE A 39 -8.11 -6.57 -1.33
CA ILE A 39 -7.28 -7.34 -0.40
C ILE A 39 -8.17 -8.40 0.24
N ASP A 40 -7.81 -9.65 0.00
CA ASP A 40 -8.38 -10.82 0.65
C ASP A 40 -7.38 -11.32 1.70
N PHE A 41 -7.71 -11.09 2.97
CA PHE A 41 -6.86 -11.50 4.08
C PHE A 41 -6.97 -12.99 4.40
N GLU A 42 -8.05 -13.66 3.99
CA GLU A 42 -8.24 -15.10 4.21
C GLU A 42 -7.41 -15.88 3.19
N GLU A 43 -7.45 -15.47 1.93
CA GLU A 43 -6.71 -16.09 0.82
C GLU A 43 -5.29 -15.53 0.64
N LEU A 44 -4.86 -14.59 1.50
CA LEU A 44 -3.57 -13.88 1.41
C LEU A 44 -3.32 -13.33 0.00
N TYR A 45 -4.35 -12.71 -0.56
CA TYR A 45 -4.36 -12.27 -1.94
C TYR A 45 -4.55 -10.75 -2.05
N LEU A 46 -3.85 -10.18 -3.03
CA LEU A 46 -3.92 -8.77 -3.38
C LEU A 46 -4.21 -8.67 -4.89
N ASP A 47 -5.38 -8.14 -5.27
CA ASP A 47 -5.77 -7.90 -6.67
C ASP A 47 -5.01 -6.71 -7.28
N GLU A 48 -3.77 -6.97 -7.69
CA GLU A 48 -2.89 -5.96 -8.27
C GLU A 48 -3.46 -5.33 -9.55
N ASP A 49 -4.08 -6.15 -10.41
CA ASP A 49 -4.64 -5.71 -11.69
C ASP A 49 -5.88 -4.83 -11.49
N GLY A 50 -6.73 -5.20 -10.53
CA GLY A 50 -7.86 -4.40 -10.10
C GLY A 50 -7.43 -3.03 -9.57
N PHE A 51 -6.42 -3.00 -8.70
CA PHE A 51 -5.83 -1.77 -8.18
C PHE A 51 -5.24 -0.89 -9.27
N GLU A 52 -4.45 -1.47 -10.18
CA GLU A 52 -3.89 -0.74 -11.31
C GLU A 52 -4.98 -0.06 -12.13
N ARG A 53 -6.02 -0.82 -12.49
CA ARG A 53 -7.10 -0.35 -13.36
C ARG A 53 -7.79 0.87 -12.77
N ILE A 54 -8.10 0.86 -11.47
CA ILE A 54 -8.76 2.01 -10.83
C ILE A 54 -7.81 3.19 -10.61
N SER A 55 -6.51 2.92 -10.48
CA SER A 55 -5.51 3.95 -10.21
C SER A 55 -5.15 4.83 -11.40
N ARG A 56 -5.53 4.44 -12.62
CA ARG A 56 -5.21 5.15 -13.87
C ARG A 56 -5.62 6.63 -13.85
N ALA A 57 -6.73 6.94 -13.18
CA ALA A 57 -7.25 8.30 -13.06
C ALA A 57 -6.77 9.05 -11.80
N TRP A 58 -5.93 8.43 -10.96
CA TRP A 58 -5.47 9.05 -9.73
C TRP A 58 -4.32 10.03 -9.97
N SER A 59 -4.01 10.85 -8.97
CA SER A 59 -2.85 11.74 -9.04
C SER A 59 -1.56 10.92 -9.13
N PRO A 60 -0.47 11.49 -9.68
CA PRO A 60 0.82 10.81 -9.72
C PRO A 60 1.33 10.39 -8.34
N ALA A 61 1.05 11.17 -7.29
CA ALA A 61 1.41 10.83 -5.91
C ALA A 61 0.66 9.60 -5.40
N ASP A 62 -0.66 9.53 -5.62
CA ASP A 62 -1.46 8.36 -5.24
C ASP A 62 -1.03 7.10 -6.00
N GLN A 63 -0.76 7.24 -7.31
CA GLN A 63 -0.27 6.13 -8.13
C GLN A 63 1.08 5.63 -7.63
N PHE A 64 1.98 6.54 -7.23
CA PHE A 64 3.25 6.17 -6.64
C PHE A 64 3.06 5.39 -5.33
N MET A 65 2.21 5.88 -4.42
CA MET A 65 1.94 5.20 -3.14
C MET A 65 1.38 3.79 -3.36
N LEU A 66 0.47 3.62 -4.34
CA LEU A 66 -0.03 2.29 -4.71
C LEU A 66 1.08 1.40 -5.24
N ARG A 67 1.85 1.87 -6.23
CA ARG A 67 2.96 1.09 -6.81
C ARG A 67 3.98 0.68 -5.76
N LEU A 68 4.28 1.57 -4.80
CA LEU A 68 5.15 1.26 -3.68
C LEU A 68 4.56 0.15 -2.81
N ALA A 69 3.27 0.22 -2.45
CA ALA A 69 2.62 -0.83 -1.67
C ALA A 69 2.69 -2.19 -2.37
N LEU A 70 2.37 -2.25 -3.67
CA LEU A 70 2.44 -3.48 -4.46
C LEU A 70 3.89 -3.99 -4.60
N HIS A 71 4.86 -3.10 -4.81
CA HIS A 71 6.28 -3.46 -4.85
C HIS A 71 6.75 -4.04 -3.51
N LEU A 72 6.37 -3.44 -2.37
CA LEU A 72 6.75 -3.96 -1.06
C LEU A 72 6.12 -5.34 -0.79
N PHE A 73 4.92 -5.59 -1.31
CA PHE A 73 4.22 -6.86 -1.16
C PHE A 73 4.93 -8.04 -1.83
N ASN A 74 5.42 -7.91 -3.07
CA ASN A 74 5.99 -9.07 -3.77
C ASN A 74 7.23 -8.79 -4.63
N GLY A 75 7.68 -7.54 -4.71
CA GLY A 75 8.88 -7.14 -5.46
C GLY A 75 8.76 -7.25 -6.99
N LYS A 76 7.60 -7.62 -7.55
CA LYS A 76 7.45 -7.85 -8.99
C LYS A 76 7.39 -6.57 -9.82
N ARG A 77 7.08 -5.44 -9.18
CA ARG A 77 6.83 -4.18 -9.86
C ARG A 77 8.02 -3.26 -9.77
N ASP A 78 8.56 -2.83 -10.89
CA ASP A 78 9.58 -1.78 -10.90
C ASP A 78 8.98 -0.46 -10.41
N ILE A 79 9.75 0.22 -9.57
CA ILE A 79 9.40 1.54 -9.06
C ILE A 79 10.55 2.51 -9.28
N ASP A 80 10.24 3.63 -9.91
CA ASP A 80 11.14 4.78 -9.96
C ASP A 80 11.00 5.58 -8.66
N LEU A 81 11.97 5.44 -7.76
CA LEU A 81 11.97 6.11 -6.47
C LEU A 81 12.12 7.62 -6.57
N SER A 82 12.58 8.18 -7.70
CA SER A 82 12.63 9.63 -7.90
C SER A 82 11.23 10.26 -7.89
N LEU A 83 10.19 9.49 -8.22
CA LEU A 83 8.80 9.93 -8.14
C LEU A 83 8.34 10.22 -6.71
N MET A 84 9.09 9.81 -5.69
CA MET A 84 8.84 10.15 -4.29
C MET A 84 8.91 11.66 -4.04
N ASP A 85 9.59 12.43 -4.90
CA ASP A 85 9.63 13.90 -4.81
C ASP A 85 8.26 14.55 -4.97
N ARG A 86 7.30 13.85 -5.60
CA ARG A 86 5.93 14.31 -5.80
C ARG A 86 5.06 14.15 -4.56
N LEU A 87 5.53 13.44 -3.54
CA LEU A 87 4.80 13.22 -2.30
C LEU A 87 4.88 14.45 -1.39
N ASP A 88 3.76 14.76 -0.74
CA ASP A 88 3.75 15.68 0.39
C ASP A 88 4.46 15.08 1.62
N SER A 89 4.62 15.89 2.66
CA SER A 89 5.32 15.49 3.88
C SER A 89 4.66 14.32 4.61
N ASN A 90 3.34 14.16 4.49
CA ASN A 90 2.60 13.07 5.13
C ASN A 90 2.82 11.75 4.38
N ASN A 91 2.64 11.77 3.06
CA ASN A 91 2.85 10.60 2.21
C ASN A 91 4.32 10.14 2.22
N LYS A 92 5.29 11.06 2.32
CA LYS A 92 6.70 10.69 2.55
C LYS A 92 6.91 9.91 3.85
N LYS A 93 6.30 10.34 4.96
CA LYS A 93 6.39 9.62 6.25
C LYS A 93 5.83 8.21 6.14
N ILE A 94 4.67 8.06 5.50
CA ILE A 94 4.04 6.75 5.26
C ILE A 94 4.96 5.86 4.41
N ALA A 95 5.46 6.38 3.29
CA ALA A 95 6.34 5.65 2.37
C ALA A 95 7.62 5.17 3.07
N PHE A 96 8.32 6.06 3.80
CA PHE A 96 9.53 5.69 4.52
C PHE A 96 9.28 4.66 5.61
N LYS A 97 8.19 4.80 6.37
CA LYS A 97 7.85 3.83 7.41
C LYS A 97 7.53 2.45 6.81
N ALA A 98 6.82 2.41 5.68
CA ALA A 98 6.52 1.18 4.97
C ALA A 98 7.77 0.48 4.44
N ILE A 99 8.71 1.24 3.85
CA ILE A 99 10.01 0.72 3.43
C ILE A 99 10.78 0.18 4.64
N GLN A 100 10.79 0.92 5.76
CA GLN A 100 11.43 0.45 6.99
C GLN A 100 10.82 -0.88 7.46
N LEU A 101 9.50 -1.03 7.47
CA LEU A 101 8.85 -2.29 7.89
C LEU A 101 9.24 -3.48 7.01
N ARG A 102 9.46 -3.26 5.71
CA ARG A 102 9.87 -4.30 4.76
C ARG A 102 11.30 -4.81 4.98
N PHE A 103 12.21 -3.92 5.41
CA PHE A 103 13.65 -4.18 5.45
C PHE A 103 14.26 -4.13 6.84
N ALA A 104 13.52 -3.74 7.87
CA ALA A 104 13.90 -3.96 9.25
C ALA A 104 13.69 -5.45 9.56
N GLY A 105 14.80 -6.19 9.67
CA GLY A 105 14.82 -7.61 10.03
C GLY A 105 14.43 -7.86 11.47
#